data_AF-A0A317KQ71-F1
#
_entry.id   AF-A0A317KQ71-F1
#
_cell.length_a   1.000
_cell.length_b   1.000
_cell.length_c   1.000
_cell.angle_alpha   90.00
_cell.angle_beta   90.00
_cell.angle_gamma   90.00
#
_symmetry.space_group_name_H-M   'P 1'
#
loop_
_entity.id
_entity.type
_entity.pdbx_description
1 polymer ?
#
loop_
_entity_poly.entity_id
_entity_poly.type
_entity_poly.pdbx_seq_one_letter_code
_entity_poly.pdbx_strand_id
1 'polypeptide(L)'
;MRVMSLTVGPAFTIPGYKAMAPPDYTTECDATVYAADGVVGHAAFWWHYLSGPLGAYRESEAAFEVQAANYNAMGVVLDDPERWPVISVRLDGEAWLRIVYRNIEDAAGLDFVEERPGRPAEVVTSVEGHGFTSAMTWAELLAAAALPDERLTWAQRLILMLPMLGPQELSEDAEEIMHKALEGIGATNRSALAAALLDALDWRTH
;
A
#
# COMPACT_ATOMS: atom_id res chain seq x y z
N MET A 1 -20.41 -15.90 15.30
CA MET A 1 -19.26 -15.14 14.76
C MET A 1 -19.73 -14.34 13.57
N ARG A 2 -19.38 -13.05 13.50
CA ARG A 2 -19.83 -12.15 12.44
C ARG A 2 -18.82 -12.24 11.29
N VAL A 3 -19.27 -12.62 10.10
CA VAL A 3 -18.45 -12.58 8.88
C VAL A 3 -18.05 -11.12 8.63
N MET A 4 -16.79 -10.88 8.31
CA MET A 4 -16.27 -9.56 7.97
C MET A 4 -17.00 -9.06 6.71
N SER A 5 -17.68 -7.91 6.79
CA SER A 5 -18.31 -7.28 5.64
C SER A 5 -17.27 -6.40 4.95
N LEU A 6 -16.46 -7.00 4.08
CA LEU A 6 -15.57 -6.26 3.21
C LEU A 6 -16.33 -5.87 1.95
N THR A 7 -16.49 -4.58 1.72
CA THR A 7 -17.03 -4.05 0.47
C THR A 7 -16.16 -2.91 0.03
N VAL A 8 -15.68 -2.97 -1.21
CA VAL A 8 -15.18 -1.78 -1.90
C VAL A 8 -16.31 -0.77 -2.03
N GLY A 9 -15.97 0.49 -1.83
CA GLY A 9 -16.85 1.64 -1.93
C GLY A 9 -17.15 2.02 -3.38
N PRO A 10 -17.59 3.27 -3.62
CA PRO A 10 -18.01 3.71 -4.95
C PRO A 10 -16.85 3.68 -5.95
N ALA A 11 -17.19 3.42 -7.21
CA ALA A 11 -16.28 3.57 -8.33
C ALA A 11 -16.01 5.05 -8.62
N PHE A 12 -14.79 5.36 -9.04
CA PHE A 12 -14.39 6.67 -9.53
C PHE A 12 -13.26 6.52 -10.57
N THR A 13 -12.94 7.61 -11.25
CA THR A 13 -11.80 7.69 -12.18
C THR A 13 -10.72 8.57 -11.59
N ILE A 14 -9.45 8.20 -11.79
CA ILE A 14 -8.30 9.07 -11.51
C ILE A 14 -7.90 9.72 -12.83
N PRO A 15 -8.17 11.02 -13.06
CA PRO A 15 -7.92 11.65 -14.36
C PRO A 15 -6.45 11.56 -14.78
N GLY A 16 -6.18 10.95 -15.94
CA GLY A 16 -4.82 10.78 -16.45
C GLY A 16 -4.15 9.48 -16.04
N TYR A 17 -4.69 8.74 -15.07
CA TYR A 17 -4.27 7.36 -14.81
C TYR A 17 -5.01 6.43 -15.75
N LYS A 18 -4.27 5.90 -16.73
CA LYS A 18 -4.83 5.13 -17.83
C LYS A 18 -4.70 3.63 -17.60
N ALA A 19 -5.71 2.89 -18.06
CA ALA A 19 -5.68 1.45 -18.16
C ALA A 19 -6.28 1.01 -19.50
N MET A 20 -5.91 -0.20 -19.94
CA MET A 20 -6.51 -0.81 -21.12
C MET A 20 -7.91 -1.29 -20.78
N ALA A 21 -8.91 -0.85 -21.55
CA ALA A 21 -10.30 -1.21 -21.31
C ALA A 21 -10.64 -2.60 -21.88
N PRO A 22 -11.40 -3.45 -21.17
CA PRO A 22 -11.96 -4.67 -21.74
C PRO A 22 -12.97 -4.34 -22.86
N PRO A 23 -13.26 -5.28 -23.79
CA PRO A 23 -12.85 -6.69 -23.79
C PRO A 23 -11.59 -7.01 -24.60
N ASP A 24 -11.13 -6.09 -25.46
CA ASP A 24 -9.99 -6.34 -26.36
C ASP A 24 -8.66 -5.78 -25.84
N TYR A 25 -8.70 -4.97 -24.78
CA TYR A 25 -7.52 -4.32 -24.18
C TYR A 25 -6.70 -3.55 -25.22
N THR A 26 -7.36 -2.93 -26.20
CA THR A 26 -6.71 -2.11 -27.24
C THR A 26 -6.97 -0.62 -27.10
N THR A 27 -8.00 -0.26 -26.33
CA THR A 27 -8.36 1.15 -26.07
C THR A 27 -7.89 1.57 -24.69
N GLU A 28 -7.08 2.62 -24.66
CA GLU A 28 -6.64 3.26 -23.43
C GLU A 28 -7.72 4.23 -22.93
N CYS A 29 -8.20 4.05 -21.69
CA CYS A 29 -9.15 4.96 -21.04
C CYS A 29 -8.69 5.28 -19.62
N ASP A 30 -9.28 6.31 -18.99
CA ASP A 30 -9.07 6.50 -17.55
C ASP A 30 -9.55 5.25 -16.80
N ALA A 31 -8.71 4.71 -15.91
CA ALA A 31 -9.03 3.51 -15.19
C ALA A 31 -10.23 3.76 -14.26
N THR A 32 -11.20 2.85 -14.27
CA THR A 32 -12.26 2.82 -13.25
C THR A 32 -11.75 2.05 -12.05
N VAL A 33 -11.67 2.73 -10.91
CA VAL A 33 -11.12 2.21 -9.66
C VAL A 33 -12.13 2.36 -8.53
N TYR A 34 -11.94 1.64 -7.42
CA TYR A 34 -12.93 1.55 -6.35
C TYR A 34 -12.35 1.96 -5.00
N ALA A 35 -13.02 2.86 -4.28
CA ALA A 35 -12.52 3.32 -2.98
C ALA A 35 -12.46 2.15 -1.97
N ALA A 36 -11.32 1.93 -1.34
CA ALA A 36 -11.12 0.80 -0.42
C ALA A 36 -10.54 1.24 0.93
N ASP A 37 -10.55 2.54 1.26
CA ASP A 37 -9.92 3.09 2.47
C ASP A 37 -10.28 2.36 3.77
N GLY A 38 -11.49 1.78 3.87
CA GLY A 38 -11.93 1.04 5.06
C GLY A 38 -11.11 -0.22 5.35
N VAL A 39 -10.40 -0.80 4.37
CA VAL A 39 -9.62 -2.03 4.58
C VAL A 39 -8.47 -1.84 5.57
N VAL A 40 -7.95 -0.61 5.70
CA VAL A 40 -6.84 -0.26 6.62
C VAL A 40 -7.19 -0.44 8.10
N GLY A 41 -8.47 -0.58 8.42
CA GLY A 41 -8.96 -0.89 9.77
C GLY A 41 -8.90 -2.38 10.13
N HIS A 42 -8.44 -3.25 9.23
CA HIS A 42 -8.46 -4.69 9.40
C HIS A 42 -7.04 -5.28 9.44
N ALA A 43 -6.70 -6.08 10.45
CA ALA A 43 -5.41 -6.78 10.53
C ALA A 43 -5.13 -7.68 9.32
N ALA A 44 -6.18 -8.25 8.71
CA ALA A 44 -6.07 -9.04 7.48
C ALA A 44 -5.48 -8.24 6.31
N PHE A 45 -5.79 -6.94 6.22
CA PHE A 45 -5.22 -6.06 5.20
C PHE A 45 -3.72 -5.89 5.40
N TRP A 46 -3.28 -5.58 6.62
CA TRP A 46 -1.86 -5.37 6.91
C TRP A 46 -1.03 -6.62 6.68
N TRP A 47 -1.57 -7.80 7.01
CA TRP A 47 -0.91 -9.07 6.66
C TRP A 47 -0.70 -9.18 5.14
N HIS A 48 -1.73 -8.99 4.31
CA HIS A 48 -1.60 -9.01 2.85
C HIS A 48 -0.60 -7.97 2.34
N TYR A 49 -0.75 -6.73 2.80
CA TYR A 49 0.04 -5.59 2.35
C TYR A 49 1.54 -5.74 2.64
N LEU A 50 1.89 -6.29 3.81
CA LEU A 50 3.28 -6.50 4.20
C LEU A 50 3.87 -7.79 3.59
N SER A 51 3.04 -8.79 3.29
CA SER A 51 3.48 -10.04 2.65
C SER A 51 3.74 -9.90 1.16
N GLY A 52 2.92 -9.10 0.46
CA GLY A 52 3.01 -8.93 -0.99
C GLY A 52 4.12 -7.93 -1.37
N PRO A 53 3.81 -6.62 -1.46
CA PRO A 53 4.75 -5.56 -1.88
C PRO A 53 6.11 -5.57 -1.18
N LEU A 54 6.16 -5.95 0.09
CA LEU A 54 7.37 -5.90 0.91
C LEU A 54 8.00 -7.28 1.16
N GLY A 55 7.37 -8.36 0.68
CA GLY A 55 7.92 -9.72 0.75
C GLY A 55 8.07 -10.32 2.15
N ALA A 56 7.59 -9.65 3.22
CA ALA A 56 7.76 -10.08 4.60
C ALA A 56 6.70 -11.14 5.01
N TYR A 57 6.56 -12.19 4.20
CA TYR A 57 5.45 -13.14 4.28
C TYR A 57 5.34 -13.84 5.64
N ARG A 58 6.44 -14.46 6.11
CA ARG A 58 6.44 -15.28 7.34
C ARG A 58 6.33 -14.40 8.58
N GLU A 59 6.99 -13.26 8.54
CA GLU A 59 7.03 -12.30 9.62
C GLU A 59 5.66 -11.63 9.80
N SER A 60 4.98 -11.33 8.68
CA SER A 60 3.62 -10.78 8.70
C SER A 60 2.60 -11.79 9.21
N GLU A 61 2.69 -13.06 8.79
CA GLU A 61 1.83 -14.13 9.33
C GLU A 61 1.99 -14.26 10.85
N ALA A 62 3.22 -14.19 11.36
CA ALA A 62 3.48 -14.26 12.80
C ALA A 62 3.09 -12.98 13.56
N ALA A 63 2.96 -11.85 12.88
CA ALA A 63 2.70 -10.54 13.49
C ALA A 63 1.21 -10.23 13.68
N PHE A 64 0.32 -10.89 12.95
CA PHE A 64 -1.12 -10.62 12.99
C PHE A 64 -1.95 -11.88 13.30
N GLU A 65 -2.77 -11.80 14.34
CA GLU A 65 -3.72 -12.86 14.69
C GLU A 65 -4.99 -12.78 13.82
N VAL A 66 -4.95 -13.40 12.64
CA VAL A 66 -6.06 -13.36 11.67
C VAL A 66 -6.52 -14.77 11.34
N GLN A 67 -7.84 -15.00 11.41
CA GLN A 67 -8.43 -16.25 10.97
C GLN A 67 -8.29 -16.43 9.45
N ALA A 68 -7.99 -17.64 8.99
CA ALA A 68 -7.84 -17.95 7.57
C ALA A 68 -9.02 -17.47 6.71
N ALA A 69 -10.26 -17.57 7.22
CA ALA A 69 -11.44 -17.07 6.51
C ALA A 69 -11.41 -15.55 6.28
N ASN A 70 -10.90 -14.77 7.24
CA ASN A 70 -10.78 -13.31 7.11
C ASN A 70 -9.61 -12.93 6.20
N TYR A 71 -8.50 -13.66 6.27
CA TYR A 71 -7.38 -13.48 5.35
C TYR A 71 -7.80 -13.74 3.89
N ASN A 72 -8.48 -14.86 3.65
CA ASN A 72 -8.98 -15.22 2.32
C ASN A 72 -10.03 -14.22 1.81
N ALA A 73 -10.96 -13.79 2.68
CA ALA A 73 -11.96 -12.79 2.30
C ALA A 73 -11.31 -11.44 1.92
N MET A 74 -10.23 -11.04 2.59
CA MET A 74 -9.46 -9.85 2.24
C MET A 74 -8.76 -10.02 0.88
N GLY A 75 -8.14 -11.18 0.62
CA GLY A 75 -7.50 -11.46 -0.67
C GLY A 75 -8.50 -11.36 -1.83
N VAL A 76 -9.71 -11.93 -1.68
CA VAL A 76 -10.78 -11.82 -2.69
C VAL A 76 -11.12 -10.37 -3.03
N VAL A 77 -11.02 -9.46 -2.06
CA VAL A 77 -11.29 -8.02 -2.28
C VAL A 77 -10.10 -7.32 -2.91
N LEU A 78 -8.89 -7.59 -2.43
CA LEU A 78 -7.67 -6.93 -2.92
C LEU A 78 -7.30 -7.37 -4.34
N ASP A 79 -7.57 -8.62 -4.68
CA ASP A 79 -7.18 -9.25 -5.95
C ASP A 79 -8.33 -9.29 -6.98
N ASP A 80 -9.42 -8.54 -6.77
CA ASP A 80 -10.57 -8.51 -7.69
C ASP A 80 -10.15 -7.92 -9.06
N PRO A 81 -10.16 -8.70 -10.16
CA PRO A 81 -9.73 -8.22 -11.48
C PRO A 81 -10.73 -7.24 -12.11
N GLU A 82 -12.00 -7.25 -11.67
CA GLU A 82 -13.04 -6.34 -12.16
C GLU A 82 -13.12 -5.04 -11.35
N ARG A 83 -12.56 -5.04 -10.13
CA ARG A 83 -12.72 -3.93 -9.18
C ARG A 83 -11.43 -3.60 -8.46
N TRP A 84 -10.54 -2.87 -9.13
CA TRP A 84 -9.25 -2.47 -8.58
C TRP A 84 -9.42 -1.56 -7.35
N PRO A 85 -9.09 -2.04 -6.13
CA PRO A 85 -9.25 -1.25 -4.92
C PRO A 85 -8.19 -0.15 -4.81
N VAL A 86 -8.59 0.99 -4.23
CA VAL A 86 -7.73 2.16 -4.03
C VAL A 86 -7.76 2.62 -2.59
N ILE A 87 -6.57 2.76 -2.01
CA ILE A 87 -6.36 3.38 -0.71
C ILE A 87 -5.78 4.76 -0.94
N SER A 88 -6.40 5.76 -0.34
CA SER A 88 -6.06 7.17 -0.58
C SER A 88 -5.40 7.79 0.65
N VAL A 89 -4.16 8.19 0.49
CA VAL A 89 -3.36 8.90 1.49
C VAL A 89 -3.31 10.37 1.10
N ARG A 90 -3.67 11.27 2.03
CA ARG A 90 -3.55 12.70 1.76
C ARG A 90 -2.09 13.12 1.78
N LEU A 91 -1.66 13.90 0.80
CA LEU A 91 -0.35 14.55 0.76
C LEU A 91 -0.49 16.04 1.11
N ASP A 92 0.60 16.80 1.02
CA ASP A 92 0.56 18.23 1.31
C ASP A 92 -0.39 18.99 0.35
N GLY A 93 -1.11 19.97 0.90
CA GLY A 93 -2.15 20.73 0.21
C GLY A 93 -3.37 19.89 -0.18
N GLU A 94 -3.66 19.89 -1.48
CA GLU A 94 -4.81 19.19 -2.10
C GLU A 94 -4.40 17.93 -2.87
N ALA A 95 -3.13 17.52 -2.74
CA ALA A 95 -2.62 16.35 -3.43
C ALA A 95 -3.01 15.06 -2.69
N TRP A 96 -3.20 13.99 -3.48
CA TRP A 96 -3.46 12.65 -2.99
C TRP A 96 -2.42 11.68 -3.54
N LEU A 97 -2.03 10.72 -2.71
CA LEU A 97 -1.41 9.50 -3.17
C LEU A 97 -2.48 8.41 -3.22
N ARG A 98 -2.74 7.89 -4.40
CA ARG A 98 -3.66 6.78 -4.65
C ARG A 98 -2.85 5.51 -4.80
N ILE A 99 -3.02 4.59 -3.86
CA ILE A 99 -2.39 3.26 -3.89
C ILE A 99 -3.40 2.33 -4.56
N VAL A 100 -3.16 2.05 -5.83
CA VAL A 100 -4.04 1.24 -6.68
C VAL A 100 -3.56 -0.20 -6.68
N TYR A 101 -4.42 -1.12 -6.25
CA TYR A 101 -4.23 -2.55 -6.47
C TYR A 101 -4.62 -2.86 -7.91
N ARG A 102 -3.64 -2.82 -8.81
CA ARG A 102 -3.82 -3.11 -10.22
C ARG A 102 -3.85 -4.64 -10.39
N ASN A 103 -5.00 -5.18 -10.78
CA ASN A 103 -5.23 -6.61 -10.91
C ASN A 103 -5.35 -7.03 -12.38
N ILE A 104 -4.30 -6.76 -13.16
CA ILE A 104 -4.18 -7.26 -14.53
C ILE A 104 -3.55 -8.66 -14.47
N GLU A 105 -4.10 -9.61 -15.22
CA GLU A 105 -3.50 -10.94 -15.37
C GLU A 105 -2.02 -10.82 -15.81
N ASP A 106 -1.12 -11.55 -15.14
CA ASP A 106 0.34 -11.52 -15.34
C ASP A 106 1.05 -10.17 -15.06
N ALA A 107 0.32 -9.13 -14.67
CA ALA A 107 0.86 -7.80 -14.35
C ALA A 107 0.18 -7.19 -13.12
N ALA A 108 -0.19 -8.04 -12.15
CA ALA A 108 -0.76 -7.59 -10.90
C ALA A 108 0.29 -6.92 -10.02
N GLY A 109 -0.08 -5.84 -9.34
CA GLY A 109 0.84 -5.06 -8.51
C GLY A 109 0.21 -3.85 -7.85
N LEU A 110 1.05 -3.02 -7.24
CA LEU A 110 0.62 -1.73 -6.70
C LEU A 110 1.12 -0.58 -7.55
N ASP A 111 0.23 0.29 -7.98
CA ASP A 111 0.63 1.58 -8.53
C ASP A 111 0.44 2.67 -7.47
N PHE A 112 1.45 3.51 -7.32
CA PHE A 112 1.45 4.68 -6.45
C PHE A 112 1.27 5.91 -7.31
N VAL A 113 0.03 6.39 -7.36
CA VAL A 113 -0.39 7.44 -8.28
C VAL A 113 -0.57 8.75 -7.52
N GLU A 114 0.20 9.77 -7.88
CA GLU A 114 0.01 11.11 -7.37
C GLU A 114 -1.08 11.83 -8.18
N GLU A 115 -2.11 12.30 -7.48
CA GLU A 115 -3.20 13.08 -8.05
C GLU A 115 -3.15 14.50 -7.49
N ARG A 116 -3.03 15.50 -8.38
CA ARG A 116 -3.08 16.92 -8.03
C ARG A 116 -4.17 17.65 -8.82
N PRO A 117 -4.90 18.59 -8.19
CA PRO A 117 -5.86 19.42 -8.89
C PRO A 117 -5.23 20.16 -10.08
N GLY A 118 -5.90 20.10 -11.23
CA GLY A 118 -5.49 20.81 -12.45
C GLY A 118 -4.28 20.20 -13.18
N ARG A 119 -3.82 19.01 -12.80
CA ARG A 119 -2.76 18.27 -13.49
C ARG A 119 -3.22 16.83 -13.78
N PRO A 120 -2.78 16.21 -14.88
CA PRO A 120 -2.92 14.77 -15.05
C PRO A 120 -2.26 14.03 -13.88
N ALA A 121 -2.84 12.91 -13.48
CA ALA A 121 -2.23 12.03 -12.49
C ALA A 121 -0.90 11.44 -13.00
N GLU A 122 0.02 11.18 -12.08
CA GLU A 122 1.35 10.65 -12.37
C GLU A 122 1.58 9.35 -11.57
N VAL A 123 1.99 8.28 -12.25
CA VAL A 123 2.44 7.05 -11.58
C VAL A 123 3.87 7.29 -11.10
N VAL A 124 4.04 7.50 -9.79
CA VAL A 124 5.34 7.83 -9.20
C VAL A 124 6.21 6.59 -9.03
N THR A 125 5.58 5.46 -8.69
CA THR A 125 6.22 4.15 -8.67
C THR A 125 5.18 3.05 -8.86
N SER A 126 5.63 1.93 -9.41
CA SER A 126 4.86 0.70 -9.50
C SER A 126 5.66 -0.41 -8.86
N VAL A 127 5.02 -1.18 -7.98
CA VAL A 127 5.60 -2.34 -7.32
C VAL A 127 5.03 -3.57 -7.99
N GLU A 128 5.82 -4.12 -8.92
CA GLU A 128 5.59 -5.38 -9.62
C GLU A 128 6.74 -6.35 -9.27
N GLY A 129 6.45 -7.46 -8.60
CA GLY A 129 7.48 -8.43 -8.23
C GLY A 129 8.60 -7.88 -7.31
N HIS A 130 9.83 -8.41 -7.46
CA HIS A 130 11.00 -8.04 -6.64
C HIS A 130 11.84 -6.95 -7.30
N GLY A 131 11.47 -5.69 -7.12
CA GLY A 131 12.29 -4.56 -7.56
C GLY A 131 11.71 -3.24 -7.07
N PHE A 132 12.48 -2.51 -6.27
CA PHE A 132 12.08 -1.20 -5.76
C PHE A 132 12.80 -0.10 -6.55
N THR A 133 12.06 0.70 -7.32
CA THR A 133 12.55 2.02 -7.73
C THR A 133 12.19 3.01 -6.63
N SER A 134 13.20 3.64 -6.03
CA SER A 134 12.98 4.63 -4.98
C SER A 134 12.29 5.86 -5.56
N ALA A 135 11.04 6.08 -5.15
CA ALA A 135 10.27 7.29 -5.46
C ALA A 135 10.38 8.35 -4.35
N MET A 136 10.84 7.95 -3.16
CA MET A 136 11.07 8.88 -2.05
C MET A 136 12.24 8.44 -1.16
N THR A 137 12.72 9.38 -0.35
CA THR A 137 13.71 9.16 0.71
C THR A 137 13.02 8.83 2.04
N TRP A 138 13.78 8.22 2.97
CA TRP A 138 13.31 7.98 4.34
C TRP A 138 12.83 9.26 5.03
N ALA A 139 13.55 10.37 4.86
CA ALA A 139 13.16 11.66 5.43
C ALA A 139 11.84 12.20 4.84
N GLU A 140 11.64 12.05 3.52
CA GLU A 140 10.38 12.42 2.86
C GLU A 140 9.22 11.54 3.33
N LEU A 141 9.46 10.24 3.57
CA LEU A 141 8.45 9.32 4.11
C LEU A 141 7.98 9.79 5.49
N LEU A 142 8.92 10.11 6.39
CA LEU A 142 8.60 10.59 7.73
C LEU A 142 7.84 11.91 7.69
N ALA A 143 8.27 12.85 6.83
CA ALA A 143 7.60 14.13 6.66
C ALA A 143 6.17 13.95 6.11
N ALA A 144 5.99 13.12 5.09
CA ALA A 144 4.69 12.83 4.50
C ALA A 144 3.76 12.18 5.52
N ALA A 145 4.22 11.16 6.25
CA ALA A 145 3.44 10.45 7.27
C ALA A 145 3.05 11.34 8.46
N ALA A 146 3.81 12.40 8.73
CA ALA A 146 3.55 13.36 9.80
C ALA A 146 2.50 14.43 9.44
N LEU A 147 2.12 14.57 8.16
CA LEU A 147 1.08 15.53 7.78
C LEU A 147 -0.26 15.23 8.49
N PRO A 148 -1.12 16.23 8.75
CA PRO A 148 -2.43 15.98 9.34
C PRO A 148 -3.32 15.14 8.43
N ASP A 149 -3.94 14.09 8.99
CA ASP A 149 -4.92 13.25 8.31
C ASP A 149 -5.98 12.79 9.32
N GLU A 150 -7.26 13.02 9.01
CA GLU A 150 -8.38 12.64 9.88
C GLU A 150 -8.79 11.17 9.71
N ARG A 151 -8.36 10.54 8.62
CA ARG A 151 -8.76 9.18 8.21
C ARG A 151 -7.70 8.15 8.56
N LEU A 152 -6.44 8.51 8.44
CA LEU A 152 -5.32 7.59 8.64
C LEU A 152 -4.40 8.09 9.77
N THR A 153 -3.96 7.16 10.61
CA THR A 153 -2.95 7.46 11.63
C THR A 153 -1.57 7.63 10.99
N TRP A 154 -0.64 8.29 11.70
CA TRP A 154 0.77 8.37 11.30
C TRP A 154 1.35 6.98 10.94
N ALA A 155 1.04 5.96 11.75
CA ALA A 155 1.52 4.60 11.55
C ALA A 155 1.01 3.98 10.24
N GLN A 156 -0.29 4.13 9.98
CA GLN A 156 -0.90 3.63 8.74
C GLN A 156 -0.29 4.33 7.51
N ARG A 157 -0.11 5.64 7.57
CA ARG A 157 0.46 6.43 6.46
C ARG A 157 1.92 6.05 6.20
N LEU A 158 2.72 5.89 7.25
CA LEU A 158 4.11 5.44 7.14
C LEU A 158 4.20 4.07 6.46
N ILE A 159 3.45 3.08 6.95
CA ILE A 159 3.50 1.73 6.39
C ILE A 159 2.97 1.70 4.96
N LEU A 160 1.88 2.41 4.65
CA LEU A 160 1.31 2.50 3.29
C LEU A 160 2.24 3.14 2.26
N MET A 161 3.20 3.96 2.68
CA MET A 161 4.15 4.61 1.77
C MET A 161 5.52 3.91 1.77
N LEU A 162 5.73 2.94 2.67
CA LEU A 162 6.99 2.22 2.79
C LEU A 162 7.48 1.58 1.47
N PRO A 163 6.61 0.97 0.63
CA PRO A 163 7.08 0.39 -0.64
C PRO A 163 7.57 1.40 -1.68
N MET A 164 7.37 2.71 -1.45
CA MET A 164 7.92 3.77 -2.31
C MET A 164 9.41 4.02 -2.06
N LEU A 165 9.97 3.45 -0.99
CA LEU A 165 11.39 3.46 -0.73
C LEU A 165 12.09 2.36 -1.54
N GLY A 166 13.19 2.73 -2.19
CA GLY A 166 14.21 1.77 -2.60
C GLY A 166 15.31 1.64 -1.54
N PRO A 167 16.27 0.72 -1.76
CA PRO A 167 17.41 0.56 -0.87
C PRO A 167 18.16 1.89 -0.68
N GLN A 168 18.36 2.29 0.57
CA GLN A 168 18.98 3.58 0.92
C GLN A 168 19.57 3.57 2.32
N GLU A 169 20.34 4.61 2.65
CA GLU A 169 20.85 4.79 4.01
C GLU A 169 19.72 5.22 4.95
N LEU A 170 19.52 4.44 6.00
CA LEU A 170 18.51 4.68 7.02
C LEU A 170 19.10 5.44 8.21
N SER A 171 18.26 6.21 8.90
CA SER A 171 18.66 6.90 10.13
C SER A 171 18.84 5.92 11.30
N GLU A 172 19.62 6.31 12.30
CA GLU A 172 19.92 5.47 13.48
C GLU A 172 18.66 5.08 14.28
N ASP A 173 17.59 5.86 14.17
CA ASP A 173 16.30 5.65 14.84
C ASP A 173 15.28 4.84 14.00
N ALA A 174 15.66 4.34 12.82
CA ALA A 174 14.74 3.65 11.91
C ALA A 174 14.07 2.42 12.53
N GLU A 175 14.78 1.66 13.37
CA GLU A 175 14.23 0.51 14.08
C GLU A 175 13.14 0.91 15.09
N GLU A 176 13.38 1.95 15.88
CA GLU A 176 12.40 2.46 16.85
C GLU A 176 11.14 2.98 16.14
N ILE A 177 11.32 3.72 15.04
CA ILE A 177 10.25 4.22 14.21
C ILE A 177 9.42 3.07 13.62
N MET A 178 10.08 2.05 13.07
CA MET A 178 9.41 0.91 12.47
C MET A 178 8.60 0.13 13.51
N HIS A 179 9.16 -0.12 14.69
CA HIS A 179 8.43 -0.75 15.79
C HIS A 179 7.19 0.03 16.19
N LYS A 180 7.31 1.36 16.32
CA LYS A 180 6.18 2.22 16.67
C LYS A 180 5.08 2.20 15.59
N ALA A 181 5.47 2.21 14.32
CA ALA A 181 4.51 2.14 13.21
C ALA A 181 3.80 0.78 13.14
N LEU A 182 4.55 -0.31 13.28
CA LEU A 182 3.99 -1.67 13.29
C LEU A 182 3.04 -1.88 14.48
N GLU A 183 3.38 -1.38 15.66
CA GLU A 183 2.47 -1.38 16.81
C GLU A 183 1.20 -0.57 16.53
N GLY A 184 1.33 0.59 15.89
CA GLY A 184 0.21 1.46 15.54
C GLY A 184 -0.78 0.86 14.52
N ILE A 185 -0.36 -0.14 13.74
CA ILE A 185 -1.26 -0.92 12.86
C ILE A 185 -1.70 -2.26 13.49
N GLY A 186 -1.32 -2.52 14.74
CA GLY A 186 -1.77 -3.68 15.51
C GLY A 186 -0.88 -4.93 15.42
N ALA A 187 0.37 -4.82 14.98
CA ALA A 187 1.30 -5.95 14.96
C ALA A 187 1.76 -6.32 16.38
N THR A 188 1.64 -7.59 16.77
CA THR A 188 2.03 -8.07 18.10
C THR A 188 3.48 -8.60 18.13
N ASN A 189 3.89 -9.36 17.11
CA ASN A 189 5.25 -9.92 16.97
C ASN A 189 6.11 -9.10 15.99
N ARG A 190 6.29 -7.81 16.31
CA ARG A 190 6.81 -6.81 15.37
C ARG A 190 8.32 -6.84 15.14
N SER A 191 9.14 -7.47 15.99
CA SER A 191 10.60 -7.36 15.88
C SER A 191 11.18 -8.10 14.67
N ALA A 192 10.73 -9.33 14.41
CA ALA A 192 11.14 -10.05 13.21
C ALA A 192 10.67 -9.33 11.94
N LEU A 193 9.44 -8.80 11.97
CA LEU A 193 8.86 -8.03 10.88
C LEU A 193 9.62 -6.72 10.62
N ALA A 194 9.94 -5.94 11.66
CA ALA A 194 10.73 -4.73 11.52
C ALA A 194 12.11 -5.03 10.94
N ALA A 195 12.79 -6.07 11.43
CA ALA A 195 14.09 -6.47 10.92
C ALA A 195 14.03 -6.84 9.44
N ALA A 196 13.05 -7.67 9.02
CA ALA A 196 12.89 -8.05 7.62
C ALA A 196 12.61 -6.86 6.69
N LEU A 197 11.75 -5.93 7.12
CA LEU A 197 11.42 -4.73 6.35
C LEU A 197 12.61 -3.78 6.23
N LEU A 198 13.39 -3.60 7.29
CA LEU A 198 14.57 -2.73 7.28
C LEU A 198 15.71 -3.34 6.46
N ASP A 199 15.90 -4.66 6.53
CA ASP A 199 16.92 -5.39 5.75
C ASP A 199 16.67 -5.25 4.25
N ALA A 200 15.40 -5.29 3.82
CA ALA A 200 15.00 -5.05 2.43
C ALA A 200 15.20 -3.60 1.95
N LEU A 201 15.34 -2.66 2.87
CA LEU A 201 15.51 -1.23 2.59
C LEU A 201 16.95 -0.74 2.79
N ASP A 202 17.83 -1.52 3.42
CA ASP A 202 19.23 -1.16 3.55
C ASP A 202 19.96 -1.41 2.22
N TRP A 203 20.65 -0.40 1.70
CA TRP A 203 21.46 -0.57 0.49
C TRP A 203 22.67 -1.50 0.70
N ARG A 204 23.12 -1.70 1.95
CA ARG A 204 24.31 -2.50 2.26
C ARG A 204 24.10 -4.00 2.10
N THR A 205 22.86 -4.44 1.97
CA THR A 205 22.46 -5.86 1.87
C THR A 205 22.30 -6.32 0.42
N HIS A 206 22.46 -5.40 -0.55
CA HIS A 206 22.31 -5.60 -2.00
C HIS A 206 23.53 -5.15 -2.82
#